data_AF-A0A1A8RZL8-F1
#
_entry.id   AF-A0A1A8RZL8-F1
#
_cell.length_a   1.000
_cell.length_b   1.000
_cell.length_c   1.000
_cell.angle_alpha   90.00
_cell.angle_beta   90.00
_cell.angle_gamma   90.00
#
_symmetry.space_group_name_H-M   'P 1'
#
loop_
_entity.id
_entity.type
_entity.pdbx_description
1 polymer ?
#
loop_
_entity_poly.entity_id
_entity_poly.type
_entity_poly.pdbx_seq_one_letter_code
_entity_poly.pdbx_strand_id
1 'polypeptide(L)'
;GVSLGAHVAGFVGTLFGGTIGRITGLDPAGPMFKGADTYDRLDPSDAQFVDAIHTDSDYFGISIPVGHVDYFLNGGQDQNGCARSRFATMFGYVICDHMRALHVYVSALNGSCTLTGIPCSSYEDFLKGSCVDCGVFKGRCPVIGLSENSGISVSPLPKEQKVFLLTTSSAPFCAHHILVKLEVSPLDKSAEVEVMLMTESLGTEYRFKLQTAVTVYRRVLAHPAALCEIHSIRLKNTGARFYRQADVHVKSVCISALPVLRHEEPLCVGPCDKKSPSKRSINDQSVIN
;
A
#
# COMPACT_ATOMS: atom_id res chain seq x y z
N GLY A 1 10.22 -15.10 -13.54
CA GLY A 1 9.87 -14.79 -14.93
C GLY A 1 8.81 -13.72 -14.97
N VAL A 2 8.69 -12.98 -16.08
CA VAL A 2 7.67 -11.92 -16.28
C VAL A 2 6.50 -12.46 -17.08
N SER A 3 5.25 -12.09 -16.75
CA SER A 3 4.06 -12.47 -17.53
C SER A 3 3.95 -14.00 -17.69
N LEU A 4 3.74 -14.50 -18.90
CA LEU A 4 3.79 -15.94 -19.24
C LEU A 4 5.11 -16.61 -18.79
N GLY A 5 6.22 -15.88 -18.78
CA GLY A 5 7.51 -16.38 -18.31
C GLY A 5 7.53 -16.72 -16.82
N ALA A 6 6.57 -16.25 -16.02
CA ALA A 6 6.40 -16.70 -14.64
C ALA A 6 5.94 -18.16 -14.58
N HIS A 7 4.98 -18.55 -15.43
CA HIS A 7 4.52 -19.95 -15.53
C HIS A 7 5.58 -20.85 -16.15
N VAL A 8 6.35 -20.36 -17.14
CA VAL A 8 7.52 -21.09 -17.65
C VAL A 8 8.51 -21.41 -16.53
N ALA A 9 8.77 -20.46 -15.62
CA ALA A 9 9.62 -20.71 -14.47
C ALA A 9 9.00 -21.74 -13.50
N GLY A 10 7.69 -21.66 -13.27
CA GLY A 10 6.94 -22.65 -12.48
C GLY A 10 7.10 -24.07 -13.05
N PHE A 11 6.83 -24.26 -14.34
CA PHE A 11 7.00 -25.54 -15.02
C PHE A 11 8.42 -26.09 -14.95
N VAL A 12 9.43 -25.23 -15.02
CA VAL A 12 10.83 -25.65 -14.77
C VAL A 12 10.97 -26.12 -13.33
N GLY A 13 10.43 -25.40 -12.35
CA GLY A 13 10.36 -25.83 -10.95
C GLY A 13 9.72 -27.20 -10.76
N THR A 14 8.57 -27.43 -11.37
CA THR A 14 7.86 -28.72 -11.37
C THR A 14 8.72 -29.85 -11.95
N LEU A 15 9.42 -29.62 -13.07
CA LEU A 15 10.33 -30.59 -13.70
C LEU A 15 11.51 -30.97 -12.79
N PHE A 16 11.95 -30.04 -11.94
CA PHE A 16 12.99 -30.27 -10.94
C PHE A 16 12.42 -30.73 -9.59
N GLY A 17 11.14 -31.11 -9.53
CA GLY A 17 10.48 -31.61 -8.32
C GLY A 17 10.45 -30.60 -7.17
N GLY A 18 10.35 -29.30 -7.48
CA GLY A 18 10.31 -28.23 -6.48
C GLY A 18 11.65 -27.93 -5.79
N THR A 19 12.75 -28.52 -6.27
CA THR A 19 14.08 -28.38 -5.63
C THR A 19 14.80 -27.09 -5.96
N ILE A 20 14.27 -26.28 -6.90
CA ILE A 20 14.80 -24.96 -7.22
C ILE A 20 14.77 -24.08 -5.97
N GLY A 21 15.85 -23.34 -5.71
CA GLY A 21 15.97 -22.53 -4.49
C GLY A 21 14.95 -21.40 -4.42
N ARG A 22 14.73 -20.68 -5.53
CA ARG A 22 13.74 -19.60 -5.59
C ARG A 22 13.17 -19.39 -6.99
N ILE A 23 11.89 -19.07 -7.06
CA ILE A 23 11.23 -18.53 -8.26
C ILE A 23 10.57 -17.20 -7.88
N THR A 24 10.80 -16.17 -8.69
CA THR A 24 10.08 -14.90 -8.58
C THR A 24 9.19 -14.70 -9.80
N GLY A 25 7.88 -14.62 -9.59
CA GLY A 25 6.87 -14.28 -10.59
C GLY A 25 6.65 -12.76 -10.66
N LEU A 26 6.88 -12.16 -11.82
CA LEU A 26 6.69 -10.73 -12.04
C LEU A 26 5.44 -10.54 -12.91
N ASP A 27 4.36 -10.18 -12.26
CA ASP A 27 2.99 -10.14 -12.79
C ASP A 27 2.64 -11.39 -13.63
N PRO A 28 2.53 -12.57 -13.00
CA PRO A 28 2.23 -13.81 -13.73
C PRO A 28 0.93 -13.67 -14.53
N ALA A 29 0.89 -14.21 -15.75
CA ALA A 29 -0.26 -14.00 -16.64
C ALA A 29 -1.56 -14.62 -16.09
N GLY A 30 -2.65 -13.87 -16.08
CA GLY A 30 -3.96 -14.32 -15.61
C GLY A 30 -4.76 -15.17 -16.60
N PRO A 31 -4.92 -14.73 -17.87
CA PRO A 31 -5.72 -15.46 -18.86
C PRO A 31 -5.24 -16.90 -19.03
N MET A 32 -6.19 -17.85 -19.02
CA MET A 32 -5.96 -19.32 -19.05
C MET A 32 -5.34 -19.93 -17.78
N PHE A 33 -4.61 -19.19 -16.94
CA PHE A 33 -3.94 -19.73 -15.76
C PHE A 33 -4.75 -19.59 -14.46
N LYS A 34 -5.58 -18.55 -14.32
CA LYS A 34 -6.34 -18.28 -13.07
C LYS A 34 -7.21 -19.46 -12.60
N GLY A 35 -7.81 -20.19 -13.54
CA GLY A 35 -8.64 -21.36 -13.27
C GLY A 35 -7.95 -22.69 -13.54
N ALA A 36 -6.66 -22.67 -13.87
CA ALA A 36 -5.88 -23.87 -14.13
C ALA A 36 -5.51 -24.58 -12.82
N ASP A 37 -5.23 -25.88 -12.93
CA ASP A 37 -4.68 -26.66 -11.81
C ASP A 37 -3.34 -26.06 -11.37
N THR A 38 -2.97 -26.26 -10.10
CA THR A 38 -1.66 -25.88 -9.56
C THR A 38 -0.49 -26.43 -10.38
N TYR A 39 -0.63 -27.59 -11.01
CA TYR A 39 0.37 -28.17 -11.91
C TYR A 39 0.52 -27.41 -13.25
N ASP A 40 -0.53 -26.71 -13.69
CA ASP A 40 -0.61 -26.03 -14.98
C ASP A 40 -0.40 -24.51 -14.85
N ARG A 41 0.18 -24.04 -13.74
CA ARG A 41 0.54 -22.63 -13.50
C ARG A 41 1.73 -22.52 -12.55
N LEU A 42 2.08 -21.28 -12.18
CA LEU A 42 3.03 -21.05 -11.09
C LEU A 42 2.33 -21.36 -9.77
N ASP A 43 3.02 -22.07 -8.89
CA ASP A 43 2.52 -22.51 -7.59
C ASP A 43 3.64 -22.51 -6.53
N PRO A 44 3.34 -22.33 -5.23
CA PRO A 44 4.36 -22.39 -4.18
C PRO A 44 5.20 -23.68 -4.17
N SER A 45 4.65 -24.81 -4.66
CA SER A 45 5.37 -26.08 -4.73
C SER A 45 6.47 -26.15 -5.79
N ASP A 46 6.56 -25.17 -6.71
CA ASP A 46 7.55 -25.16 -7.79
C ASP A 46 8.98 -24.82 -7.33
N ALA A 47 9.16 -24.30 -6.11
CA ALA A 47 10.47 -24.02 -5.55
C ALA A 47 10.46 -24.07 -4.01
N GLN A 48 11.64 -24.13 -3.40
CA GLN A 48 11.81 -23.96 -1.96
C GLN A 48 11.27 -22.62 -1.47
N PHE A 49 11.27 -21.60 -2.34
CA PHE A 49 10.61 -20.32 -2.09
C PHE A 49 10.13 -19.69 -3.40
N VAL A 50 8.82 -19.63 -3.60
CA VAL A 50 8.17 -18.80 -4.61
C VAL A 50 7.67 -17.49 -4.03
N ASP A 51 7.96 -16.37 -4.70
CA ASP A 51 7.33 -15.08 -4.46
C ASP A 51 6.76 -14.49 -5.75
N ALA A 52 5.65 -13.76 -5.65
CA ALA A 52 5.01 -13.13 -6.80
C ALA A 52 4.70 -11.65 -6.55
N ILE A 53 4.85 -10.83 -7.58
CA ILE A 53 4.54 -9.40 -7.57
C ILE A 53 3.38 -9.18 -8.52
N HIS A 54 2.25 -8.71 -8.00
CA HIS A 54 1.01 -8.48 -8.75
C HIS A 54 0.84 -6.99 -8.99
N THR A 55 0.68 -6.61 -10.25
CA THR A 55 0.56 -5.20 -10.64
C THR A 55 -0.57 -4.91 -11.62
N ASP A 56 -1.17 -5.91 -12.28
CA ASP A 56 -2.25 -5.76 -13.27
C ASP A 56 -3.30 -6.89 -13.19
N SER A 57 -3.74 -7.21 -11.98
CA SER A 57 -4.57 -8.40 -11.64
C SER A 57 -6.00 -8.37 -12.17
N ASP A 58 -6.45 -7.23 -12.71
CA ASP A 58 -7.76 -7.02 -13.33
C ASP A 58 -7.72 -7.07 -14.87
N TYR A 59 -6.53 -7.15 -15.47
CA TYR A 59 -6.35 -7.31 -16.92
C TYR A 59 -5.40 -8.47 -17.30
N PHE A 60 -4.09 -8.25 -17.40
CA PHE A 60 -3.14 -9.26 -17.88
C PHE A 60 -2.57 -10.15 -16.77
N GLY A 61 -2.48 -9.65 -15.54
CA GLY A 61 -1.97 -10.37 -14.38
C GLY A 61 -2.99 -11.33 -13.75
N ILE A 62 -2.49 -12.35 -13.06
CA ILE A 62 -3.30 -13.30 -12.30
C ILE A 62 -3.74 -12.68 -10.96
N SER A 63 -5.03 -12.78 -10.64
CA SER A 63 -5.61 -12.18 -9.42
C SER A 63 -5.59 -13.08 -8.19
N ILE A 64 -5.17 -14.33 -8.33
CA ILE A 64 -5.02 -15.27 -7.21
C ILE A 64 -3.57 -15.32 -6.76
N PRO A 65 -3.29 -15.57 -5.46
CA PRO A 65 -1.94 -15.85 -5.02
C PRO A 65 -1.37 -17.09 -5.71
N VAL A 66 -0.08 -17.08 -5.98
CA VAL A 66 0.67 -18.15 -6.65
C VAL A 66 2.04 -18.41 -6.02
N GLY A 67 2.43 -17.64 -4.99
CA GLY A 67 3.67 -17.82 -4.25
C GLY A 67 3.45 -18.07 -2.75
N HIS A 68 4.53 -18.33 -2.02
CA HIS A 68 4.51 -18.31 -0.56
C HIS A 68 4.22 -16.89 -0.05
N VAL A 69 4.72 -15.88 -0.77
CA VAL A 69 4.46 -14.46 -0.52
C VAL A 69 4.07 -13.77 -1.83
N ASP A 70 2.90 -13.14 -1.82
CA ASP A 70 2.33 -12.45 -2.96
C ASP A 70 2.19 -10.95 -2.63
N TYR A 71 3.03 -10.13 -3.29
CA TYR A 71 3.06 -8.69 -3.13
C TYR A 71 2.04 -8.03 -4.07
N PHE A 72 0.99 -7.44 -3.52
CA PHE A 72 -0.02 -6.67 -4.27
C PHE A 72 0.29 -5.18 -4.18
N LEU A 73 0.96 -4.64 -5.20
CA LEU A 73 1.38 -3.25 -5.24
C LEU A 73 0.20 -2.34 -5.56
N ASN A 74 -0.04 -1.33 -4.71
CA ASN A 74 -1.18 -0.42 -4.86
C ASN A 74 -2.52 -1.17 -4.99
N GLY A 75 -2.62 -2.39 -4.42
CA GLY A 75 -3.78 -3.28 -4.54
C GLY A 75 -3.68 -4.30 -5.67
N GLY A 76 -2.64 -4.20 -6.50
CA GLY A 76 -2.30 -5.12 -7.58
C GLY A 76 -3.08 -4.92 -8.87
N GLN A 77 -3.71 -3.76 -9.06
CA GLN A 77 -4.55 -3.42 -10.22
C GLN A 77 -4.01 -2.18 -10.95
N ASP A 78 -4.36 -0.98 -10.50
CA ASP A 78 -3.90 0.27 -11.12
C ASP A 78 -2.63 0.80 -10.44
N GLN A 79 -1.56 1.02 -11.20
CA GLN A 79 -0.28 1.49 -10.68
C GLN A 79 -0.11 3.00 -10.84
N ASN A 80 0.49 3.63 -9.83
CA ASN A 80 0.76 5.06 -9.85
C ASN A 80 1.65 5.43 -11.05
N GLY A 81 1.26 6.46 -11.79
CA GLY A 81 1.98 6.92 -13.00
C GLY A 81 1.62 6.18 -14.29
N CYS A 82 0.81 5.11 -14.23
CA CYS A 82 0.23 4.50 -15.41
C CYS A 82 -1.06 5.23 -15.77
N ALA A 83 -0.96 6.17 -16.71
CA ALA A 83 -2.09 7.02 -17.08
C ALA A 83 -3.08 6.26 -17.97
N ARG A 84 -4.36 6.24 -17.56
CA ARG A 84 -5.51 5.97 -18.44
C ARG A 84 -5.69 7.14 -19.41
N SER A 85 -4.74 7.34 -20.32
CA SER A 85 -4.84 8.41 -21.32
C SER A 85 -5.93 8.08 -22.33
N ARG A 86 -6.75 9.08 -22.68
CA ARG A 86 -7.70 8.99 -23.80
C ARG A 86 -7.00 8.87 -25.17
N PHE A 87 -5.69 9.13 -25.22
CA PHE A 87 -4.86 9.18 -26.43
C PHE A 87 -3.76 8.10 -26.48
N ALA A 88 -3.43 7.47 -25.36
CA ALA A 88 -2.69 6.22 -25.40
C ALA A 88 -3.69 5.14 -25.85
N THR A 89 -3.26 4.23 -26.71
CA THR A 89 -4.07 3.05 -27.02
C THR A 89 -4.47 2.38 -25.70
N MET A 90 -5.67 1.79 -25.63
CA MET A 90 -6.13 1.04 -24.45
C MET A 90 -5.06 0.07 -23.92
N PHE A 91 -4.16 -0.40 -24.77
CA PHE A 91 -3.04 -1.27 -24.39
C PHE A 91 -1.92 -0.56 -23.62
N GLY A 92 -1.74 0.75 -23.76
CA GLY A 92 -0.63 1.47 -23.14
C GLY A 92 -0.68 1.53 -21.61
N TYR A 93 -1.87 1.71 -21.04
CA TYR A 93 -2.01 1.71 -19.57
C TYR A 93 -1.84 0.28 -19.02
N VAL A 94 -2.54 -0.70 -19.61
CA VAL A 94 -2.44 -2.11 -19.20
C VAL A 94 -1.00 -2.62 -19.28
N ILE A 95 -0.27 -2.30 -20.35
CA ILE A 95 1.15 -2.67 -20.47
C ILE A 95 2.00 -1.95 -19.39
N CYS A 96 1.67 -0.71 -19.04
CA CYS A 96 2.36 0.02 -17.98
C CYS A 96 2.16 -0.63 -16.61
N ASP A 97 0.92 -0.99 -16.28
CA ASP A 97 0.56 -1.68 -15.04
C ASP A 97 1.25 -3.05 -15.01
N HIS A 98 1.12 -3.83 -16.08
CA HIS A 98 1.71 -5.17 -16.20
C HIS A 98 3.24 -5.20 -16.08
N MET A 99 3.91 -4.21 -16.69
CA MET A 99 5.36 -4.11 -16.62
C MET A 99 5.87 -3.47 -15.32
N ARG A 100 4.98 -2.96 -14.45
CA ARG A 100 5.37 -2.34 -13.18
C ARG A 100 6.10 -3.32 -12.27
N ALA A 101 5.67 -4.59 -12.22
CA ALA A 101 6.34 -5.63 -11.43
C ALA A 101 7.83 -5.74 -11.79
N LEU A 102 8.17 -5.71 -13.08
CA LEU A 102 9.57 -5.74 -13.54
C LEU A 102 10.34 -4.50 -13.08
N HIS A 103 9.79 -3.29 -13.31
CA HIS A 103 10.46 -2.05 -12.95
C HIS A 103 10.71 -1.92 -11.45
N VAL A 104 9.73 -2.32 -10.63
CA VAL A 104 9.85 -2.34 -9.17
C VAL A 104 10.90 -3.35 -8.74
N TYR A 105 10.89 -4.57 -9.29
CA TYR A 105 11.87 -5.59 -8.94
C TYR A 105 13.30 -5.13 -9.27
N VAL A 106 13.54 -4.57 -10.45
CA VAL A 106 14.84 -3.99 -10.82
C VAL A 106 15.25 -2.86 -9.88
N SER A 107 14.31 -1.98 -9.51
CA SER A 107 14.59 -0.88 -8.57
C SER A 107 14.95 -1.38 -7.16
N ALA A 108 14.30 -2.46 -6.72
CA ALA A 108 14.58 -3.13 -5.46
C ALA A 108 16.01 -3.70 -5.42
N LEU A 109 16.48 -4.28 -6.53
CA LEU A 109 17.84 -4.80 -6.66
C LEU A 109 18.92 -3.70 -6.60
N ASN A 110 18.59 -2.48 -7.04
CA ASN A 110 19.50 -1.34 -6.94
C ASN A 110 19.65 -0.81 -5.49
N GLY A 111 18.80 -1.25 -4.55
CA GLY A 111 18.96 -0.96 -3.11
C GLY A 111 18.70 0.50 -2.71
N SER A 112 18.01 1.27 -3.54
CA SER A 112 17.73 2.69 -3.29
C SER A 112 16.72 2.94 -2.16
N CYS A 113 15.79 2.01 -1.93
CA CYS A 113 14.90 2.00 -0.76
C CYS A 113 14.29 0.61 -0.53
N THR A 114 13.73 0.42 0.66
CA THR A 114 13.11 -0.85 1.08
C THR A 114 11.63 -0.91 0.69
N LEU A 115 11.29 -1.80 -0.24
CA LEU A 115 9.92 -2.05 -0.68
C LEU A 115 9.27 -3.14 0.19
N THR A 116 8.72 -2.71 1.32
CA THR A 116 8.22 -3.58 2.39
C THR A 116 6.73 -3.86 2.24
N GLY A 117 6.34 -5.14 2.24
CA GLY A 117 4.94 -5.59 2.21
C GLY A 117 4.37 -5.82 3.61
N ILE A 118 3.15 -5.33 3.87
CA ILE A 118 2.42 -5.56 5.12
C ILE A 118 1.39 -6.69 4.91
N PRO A 119 1.45 -7.79 5.68
CA PRO A 119 0.49 -8.88 5.56
C PRO A 119 -0.90 -8.40 5.96
N CYS A 120 -1.88 -8.69 5.10
CA CYS A 120 -3.27 -8.36 5.39
C CYS A 120 -4.22 -9.29 4.64
N SER A 121 -5.48 -9.37 5.09
CA SER A 121 -6.54 -10.15 4.44
C SER A 121 -6.97 -9.57 3.10
N SER A 122 -7.03 -8.25 3.00
CA SER A 122 -7.47 -7.50 1.82
C SER A 122 -6.73 -6.17 1.70
N TYR A 123 -6.76 -5.60 0.50
CA TYR A 123 -6.17 -4.29 0.26
C TYR A 123 -6.94 -3.18 1.00
N GLU A 124 -8.26 -3.33 1.12
CA GLU A 124 -9.12 -2.41 1.86
C GLU A 124 -8.79 -2.41 3.35
N ASP A 125 -8.54 -3.57 3.95
CA ASP A 125 -8.14 -3.68 5.36
C ASP A 125 -6.75 -3.09 5.59
N PHE A 126 -5.83 -3.30 4.64
CA PHE A 126 -4.51 -2.66 4.65
C PHE A 126 -4.66 -1.13 4.61
N LEU A 127 -5.43 -0.60 3.67
CA LEU A 127 -5.66 0.84 3.55
C LEU A 127 -6.36 1.44 4.77
N LYS A 128 -7.22 0.69 5.46
CA LYS A 128 -7.85 1.12 6.73
C LYS A 128 -6.91 1.01 7.93
N GLY A 129 -5.69 0.49 7.76
CA GLY A 129 -4.74 0.26 8.83
C GLY A 129 -5.24 -0.76 9.85
N SER A 130 -6.03 -1.75 9.41
CA SER A 130 -6.45 -2.90 10.23
C SER A 130 -5.30 -3.88 10.44
N CYS A 131 -4.32 -3.86 9.54
CA CYS A 131 -3.07 -4.62 9.61
C CYS A 131 -1.91 -3.65 9.79
N VAL A 132 -1.21 -3.75 10.92
CA VAL A 132 -0.18 -2.76 11.31
C VAL A 132 1.18 -3.37 11.58
N ASP A 133 1.29 -4.70 11.71
CA ASP A 133 2.53 -5.39 12.01
C ASP A 133 2.74 -6.59 11.09
N CYS A 134 3.88 -7.25 11.26
CA CYS A 134 4.27 -8.43 10.51
C CYS A 134 4.44 -9.65 11.41
N GLY A 135 3.50 -9.85 12.35
CA GLY A 135 3.52 -10.97 13.31
C GLY A 135 3.64 -12.34 12.65
N VAL A 136 2.99 -12.54 11.49
CA VAL A 136 3.09 -13.77 10.66
C VAL A 136 4.54 -14.09 10.28
N PHE A 137 5.37 -13.05 10.13
CA PHE A 137 6.78 -13.14 9.78
C PHE A 137 7.71 -12.89 10.99
N LYS A 138 7.28 -13.25 12.22
CA LYS A 138 8.02 -13.02 13.47
C LYS A 138 8.41 -11.55 13.67
N GLY A 139 7.59 -10.63 13.19
CA GLY A 139 7.79 -9.18 13.32
C GLY A 139 8.67 -8.55 12.24
N ARG A 140 9.30 -9.32 11.35
CA ARG A 140 10.08 -8.77 10.23
C ARG A 140 9.27 -8.87 8.94
N CYS A 141 8.83 -7.73 8.43
CA CYS A 141 8.05 -7.71 7.21
C CYS A 141 8.82 -8.21 6.00
N PRO A 142 8.14 -8.88 5.05
CA PRO A 142 8.73 -9.28 3.79
C PRO A 142 9.05 -8.06 2.92
N VAL A 143 10.19 -8.11 2.24
CA VAL A 143 10.72 -7.05 1.38
C VAL A 143 10.98 -7.63 0.00
N ILE A 144 10.55 -6.91 -1.04
CA ILE A 144 10.85 -7.25 -2.43
C ILE A 144 12.37 -7.16 -2.64
N GLY A 145 12.98 -8.20 -3.21
CA GLY A 145 14.41 -8.26 -3.51
C GLY A 145 15.01 -9.66 -3.35
N LEU A 146 16.33 -9.75 -3.33
CA LEU A 146 17.06 -11.02 -3.17
C LEU A 146 16.86 -11.65 -1.78
N SER A 147 17.08 -12.97 -1.68
CA SER A 147 16.73 -13.75 -0.49
C SER A 147 17.41 -13.28 0.79
N GLU A 148 18.66 -12.80 0.73
CA GLU A 148 19.39 -12.27 1.88
C GLU A 148 18.68 -11.06 2.53
N ASN A 149 17.94 -10.30 1.72
CA ASN A 149 17.27 -9.06 2.12
C ASN A 149 15.75 -9.18 2.16
N SER A 150 15.18 -10.37 1.91
CA SER A 150 13.73 -10.56 1.78
C SER A 150 12.97 -10.38 3.10
N GLY A 151 13.67 -10.39 4.24
CA GLY A 151 13.05 -10.34 5.56
C GLY A 151 12.35 -11.64 5.98
N ILE A 152 12.29 -12.63 5.10
CA ILE A 152 11.60 -13.90 5.32
C ILE A 152 12.57 -14.88 5.96
N SER A 153 12.39 -15.13 7.27
CA SER A 153 13.19 -16.06 8.07
C SER A 153 12.33 -17.10 8.80
N VAL A 154 11.05 -17.20 8.41
CA VAL A 154 10.09 -18.09 9.05
C VAL A 154 10.17 -19.51 8.50
N SER A 155 10.02 -20.48 9.40
CA SER A 155 9.95 -21.90 9.11
C SER A 155 8.87 -22.52 10.02
N PRO A 156 7.88 -23.25 9.48
CA PRO A 156 7.64 -23.45 8.04
C PRO A 156 7.26 -22.13 7.35
N LEU A 157 7.49 -22.05 6.03
CA LEU A 157 7.02 -20.93 5.21
C LEU A 157 5.48 -20.90 5.20
N PRO A 158 4.87 -19.71 5.14
CA PRO A 158 3.43 -19.62 4.88
C PRO A 158 3.13 -20.22 3.51
N LYS A 159 1.97 -20.89 3.38
CA LYS A 159 1.55 -21.50 2.11
C LYS A 159 1.32 -20.45 1.02
N GLU A 160 0.49 -19.46 1.33
CA GLU A 160 0.15 -18.33 0.45
C GLU A 160 -0.15 -17.13 1.34
N GLN A 161 0.75 -16.14 1.37
CA GLN A 161 0.56 -14.92 2.18
C GLN A 161 0.49 -13.69 1.28
N LYS A 162 -0.69 -13.07 1.25
CA LYS A 162 -0.89 -11.76 0.63
C LYS A 162 -0.24 -10.69 1.48
N VAL A 163 0.55 -9.83 0.84
CA VAL A 163 1.13 -8.65 1.46
C VAL A 163 0.90 -7.45 0.55
N PHE A 164 0.64 -6.29 1.16
CA PHE A 164 0.28 -5.08 0.44
C PHE A 164 1.29 -3.98 0.72
N LEU A 165 1.58 -3.20 -0.31
CA LEU A 165 2.39 -2.01 -0.20
C LEU A 165 1.95 -0.99 -1.25
N LEU A 166 2.02 0.28 -0.86
CA LEU A 166 1.90 1.41 -1.77
C LEU A 166 3.28 1.76 -2.35
N THR A 167 3.31 2.27 -3.59
CA THR A 167 4.53 2.76 -4.26
C THR A 167 4.30 4.13 -4.88
N THR A 168 5.37 4.89 -5.14
CA THR A 168 5.30 6.14 -5.90
C THR A 168 5.22 5.89 -7.41
N SER A 169 4.94 6.94 -8.20
CA SER A 169 4.67 6.81 -9.63
C SER A 169 5.91 6.54 -10.49
N SER A 170 7.10 6.92 -10.02
CA SER A 170 8.36 6.84 -10.75
C SER A 170 9.45 6.12 -9.94
N ALA A 171 10.43 5.54 -10.64
CA ALA A 171 11.58 4.93 -9.99
C ALA A 171 12.27 5.97 -9.07
N PRO A 172 12.74 5.59 -7.88
CA PRO A 172 12.85 4.22 -7.36
C PRO A 172 11.58 3.60 -6.74
N PHE A 173 10.40 4.21 -6.93
CA PHE A 173 9.10 3.73 -6.44
C PHE A 173 8.96 3.71 -4.92
N CYS A 174 9.86 4.38 -4.22
CA CYS A 174 9.89 4.46 -2.77
C CYS A 174 8.64 5.09 -2.22
N ALA A 175 8.08 4.47 -1.18
CA ALA A 175 7.03 5.05 -0.38
C ALA A 175 7.13 4.53 1.05
N HIS A 176 7.05 5.44 2.01
CA HIS A 176 6.85 5.15 3.41
C HIS A 176 5.35 5.07 3.69
N HIS A 177 4.91 4.00 4.36
CA HIS A 177 3.51 3.82 4.72
C HIS A 177 3.22 4.56 6.02
N ILE A 178 2.44 5.64 5.94
CA ILE A 178 2.05 6.44 7.09
C ILE A 178 0.58 6.17 7.41
N LEU A 179 0.32 5.59 8.58
CA LEU A 179 -1.03 5.42 9.10
C LEU A 179 -1.50 6.72 9.74
N VAL A 180 -2.49 7.36 9.12
CA VAL A 180 -3.21 8.52 9.64
C VAL A 180 -4.47 8.05 10.36
N LYS A 181 -4.64 8.46 11.62
CA LYS A 181 -5.86 8.31 12.41
C LYS A 181 -6.45 9.69 12.69
N LEU A 182 -7.63 9.97 12.13
CA LEU A 182 -8.39 11.20 12.33
C LEU A 182 -9.56 10.91 13.27
N GLU A 183 -9.60 11.60 14.41
CA GLU A 183 -10.75 11.57 15.32
C GLU A 183 -11.51 12.90 15.25
N VAL A 184 -12.82 12.81 15.03
CA VAL A 184 -13.73 13.95 14.96
C VAL A 184 -14.87 13.79 15.96
N SER A 185 -15.51 14.90 16.29
CA SER A 185 -16.77 14.87 17.03
C SER A 185 -17.92 14.36 16.14
N PRO A 186 -19.00 13.82 16.74
CA PRO A 186 -20.18 13.42 16.00
C PRO A 186 -20.69 14.56 15.11
N LEU A 187 -21.04 14.21 13.87
CA LEU A 187 -21.51 15.17 12.87
C LEU A 187 -23.02 15.07 12.71
N ASP A 188 -23.67 16.21 12.49
CA ASP A 188 -25.09 16.27 12.14
C ASP A 188 -25.35 15.89 10.68
N LYS A 189 -24.34 16.08 9.80
CA LYS A 189 -24.37 15.75 8.36
C LYS A 189 -23.01 15.24 7.88
N SER A 190 -22.95 14.71 6.67
CA SER A 190 -21.67 14.35 6.05
C SER A 190 -20.81 15.59 5.76
N ALA A 191 -19.50 15.40 5.77
CA ALA A 191 -18.51 16.43 5.48
C ALA A 191 -17.28 15.81 4.81
N GLU A 192 -16.41 16.65 4.24
CA GLU A 192 -15.13 16.20 3.70
C GLU A 192 -13.98 16.98 4.33
N VAL A 193 -12.97 16.25 4.81
CA VAL A 193 -11.75 16.84 5.37
C VAL A 193 -10.55 16.31 4.61
N GLU A 194 -9.75 17.23 4.09
CA GLU A 194 -8.46 16.96 3.49
C GLU A 194 -7.36 17.06 4.54
N VAL A 195 -6.58 15.99 4.65
CA VAL A 195 -5.37 15.91 5.46
C VAL A 195 -4.18 15.97 4.50
N MET A 196 -3.26 16.89 4.74
CA MET A 196 -2.00 17.00 4.02
C MET A 196 -0.84 16.75 4.98
N LEU A 197 -0.01 15.75 4.67
CA LEU A 197 1.27 15.51 5.32
C LEU A 197 2.35 16.26 4.55
N MET A 198 3.08 17.14 5.22
CA MET A 198 4.00 18.06 4.56
C MET A 198 5.44 17.89 5.09
N THR A 199 6.37 17.87 4.15
CA THR A 199 7.81 18.08 4.36
C THR A 199 8.18 19.47 3.82
N GLU A 200 9.47 19.83 3.81
CA GLU A 200 9.90 21.14 3.29
C GLU A 200 9.59 21.31 1.80
N SER A 201 9.64 20.23 1.02
CA SER A 201 9.55 20.26 -0.45
C SER A 201 8.41 19.43 -1.03
N LEU A 202 7.89 18.46 -0.28
CA LEU A 202 6.87 17.51 -0.74
C LEU A 202 5.66 17.50 0.18
N GLY A 203 4.48 17.23 -0.40
CA GLY A 203 3.24 17.04 0.33
C GLY A 203 2.48 15.83 -0.19
N THR A 204 1.83 15.08 0.71
CA THR A 204 0.88 14.02 0.37
C THR A 204 -0.48 14.38 0.94
N GLU A 205 -1.50 14.44 0.09
CA GLU A 205 -2.86 14.78 0.47
C GLU A 205 -3.80 13.57 0.43
N TYR A 206 -4.79 13.56 1.33
CA TYR A 206 -5.87 12.59 1.30
C TYR A 206 -7.17 13.19 1.82
N ARG A 207 -8.29 12.87 1.16
CA ARG A 207 -9.62 13.35 1.53
C ARG A 207 -10.41 12.29 2.25
N PHE A 208 -10.75 12.55 3.51
CA PHE A 208 -11.69 11.76 4.29
C PHE A 208 -13.13 12.20 4.00
N LYS A 209 -13.97 11.22 3.65
CA LYS A 209 -15.43 11.40 3.55
C LYS A 209 -16.05 11.03 4.88
N LEU A 210 -16.44 12.04 5.65
CA LEU A 210 -16.99 11.89 6.98
C LEU A 210 -18.49 11.61 6.93
N GLN A 211 -18.95 10.81 7.89
CA GLN A 211 -20.30 10.25 8.01
C GLN A 211 -20.80 10.50 9.42
N THR A 212 -22.11 10.60 9.60
CA THR A 212 -22.72 11.04 10.88
C THR A 212 -22.48 10.07 12.04
N ALA A 213 -22.43 8.76 11.78
CA ALA A 213 -22.31 7.72 12.80
C ALA A 213 -20.86 7.31 13.14
N VAL A 214 -19.85 7.87 12.45
CA VAL A 214 -18.45 7.45 12.58
C VAL A 214 -17.60 8.61 13.06
N THR A 215 -16.83 8.39 14.11
CA THR A 215 -16.00 9.43 14.74
C THR A 215 -14.51 9.19 14.57
N VAL A 216 -14.10 7.97 14.21
CA VAL A 216 -12.69 7.59 14.01
C VAL A 216 -12.49 7.09 12.59
N TYR A 217 -11.55 7.72 11.90
CA TYR A 217 -11.17 7.37 10.54
C TYR A 217 -9.70 6.99 10.52
N ARG A 218 -9.37 5.96 9.73
CA ARG A 218 -8.00 5.47 9.56
C ARG A 218 -7.70 5.35 8.09
N ARG A 219 -6.49 5.74 7.70
CA ARG A 219 -5.99 5.57 6.34
C ARG A 219 -4.49 5.39 6.33
N VAL A 220 -4.00 4.38 5.60
CA VAL A 220 -2.60 4.25 5.23
C VAL A 220 -2.34 5.06 3.96
N LEU A 221 -1.35 5.94 4.02
CA LEU A 221 -0.89 6.79 2.92
C LEU A 221 0.53 6.40 2.51
N ALA A 222 0.84 6.55 1.23
CA ALA A 222 2.20 6.48 0.72
C ALA A 222 2.80 7.88 0.75
N HIS A 223 3.88 8.07 1.49
CA HIS A 223 4.63 9.33 1.54
C HIS A 223 6.06 9.11 1.01
N PRO A 224 6.61 9.96 0.12
CA PRO A 224 7.97 9.76 -0.41
C PRO A 224 9.09 9.88 0.63
N ALA A 225 8.86 10.67 1.68
CA ALA A 225 9.78 10.85 2.80
C ALA A 225 9.34 10.07 4.05
N ALA A 226 10.28 9.76 4.93
CA ALA A 226 10.03 9.05 6.18
C ALA A 226 9.20 9.90 7.17
N LEU A 227 8.60 9.24 8.17
CA LEU A 227 7.77 9.92 9.17
C LEU A 227 8.50 11.06 9.90
N CYS A 228 9.79 10.87 10.22
CA CYS A 228 10.61 11.86 10.91
C CYS A 228 10.92 13.12 10.10
N GLU A 229 10.70 13.09 8.79
CA GLU A 229 10.91 14.23 7.89
C GLU A 229 9.63 15.06 7.70
N ILE A 230 8.47 14.54 8.14
CA ILE A 230 7.18 15.24 8.07
C ILE A 230 7.12 16.24 9.23
N HIS A 231 7.14 17.53 8.89
CA HIS A 231 7.19 18.61 9.89
C HIS A 231 5.82 19.23 10.21
N SER A 232 4.82 19.04 9.34
CA SER A 232 3.49 19.60 9.59
C SER A 232 2.36 18.77 9.00
N ILE A 233 1.23 18.79 9.70
CA ILE A 233 -0.04 18.23 9.23
C ILE A 233 -0.98 19.42 8.99
N ARG A 234 -1.53 19.52 7.78
CA ARG A 234 -2.53 20.55 7.46
C ARG A 234 -3.89 19.93 7.29
N LEU A 235 -4.89 20.56 7.89
CA LEU A 235 -6.29 20.18 7.75
C LEU A 235 -7.04 21.27 7.02
N LYS A 236 -7.75 20.85 5.99
CA LYS A 236 -8.63 21.71 5.21
C LYS A 236 -10.01 21.07 5.11
N ASN A 237 -11.03 21.81 5.53
CA ASN A 237 -12.40 21.42 5.25
C ASN A 237 -12.67 21.74 3.77
N THR A 238 -12.94 20.72 2.95
CA THR A 238 -13.00 20.89 1.49
C THR A 238 -14.38 21.23 0.96
N GLY A 239 -15.38 21.42 1.83
CA GLY A 239 -16.61 22.16 1.52
C GLY A 239 -17.11 21.99 0.08
N ALA A 240 -17.77 20.86 -0.24
CA ALA A 240 -18.30 20.63 -1.58
C ALA A 240 -19.17 21.83 -1.98
N ARG A 241 -18.75 22.56 -3.02
CA ARG A 241 -19.26 23.87 -3.47
C ARG A 241 -20.77 23.96 -3.69
N PHE A 242 -21.48 22.82 -3.68
CA PHE A 242 -22.90 22.66 -3.99
C PHE A 242 -23.75 22.04 -2.87
N TYR A 243 -23.17 21.62 -1.73
CA TYR A 243 -23.91 20.99 -0.61
C TYR A 243 -23.53 21.62 0.74
N ARG A 244 -24.53 21.86 1.62
CA ARG A 244 -24.28 22.28 3.01
C ARG A 244 -23.54 21.15 3.77
N GLN A 245 -22.28 21.37 4.15
CA GLN A 245 -21.51 20.45 4.98
C GLN A 245 -21.71 20.71 6.48
N ALA A 246 -21.44 19.70 7.31
CA ALA A 246 -21.37 19.85 8.76
C ALA A 246 -20.14 20.66 9.19
N ASP A 247 -20.26 21.37 10.31
CA ASP A 247 -19.10 21.92 11.01
C ASP A 247 -18.29 20.77 11.60
N VAL A 248 -17.05 20.59 11.12
CA VAL A 248 -16.18 19.50 11.58
C VAL A 248 -15.32 19.96 12.74
N HIS A 249 -15.56 19.39 13.92
CA HIS A 249 -14.68 19.54 15.08
C HIS A 249 -13.70 18.37 15.18
N VAL A 250 -12.44 18.61 14.83
CA VAL A 250 -11.35 17.63 14.91
C VAL A 250 -10.85 17.55 16.35
N LYS A 251 -10.90 16.35 16.93
CA LYS A 251 -10.38 16.09 18.28
C LYS A 251 -8.89 15.82 18.27
N SER A 252 -8.43 14.99 17.34
CA SER A 252 -7.02 14.67 17.20
C SER A 252 -6.71 14.12 15.82
N VAL A 253 -5.49 14.36 15.36
CA VAL A 253 -4.88 13.67 14.23
C VAL A 253 -3.61 12.99 14.72
N CYS A 254 -3.53 11.68 14.54
CA CYS A 254 -2.36 10.90 14.88
C CYS A 254 -1.74 10.28 13.63
N ILE A 255 -0.41 10.27 13.56
CA ILE A 255 0.35 9.60 12.50
C ILE A 255 1.36 8.61 13.08
N SER A 256 1.56 7.50 12.36
CA SER A 256 2.53 6.45 12.73
C SER A 256 3.09 5.80 11.47
N ALA A 257 4.33 5.31 11.53
CA ALA A 257 4.94 4.59 10.42
C ALA A 257 4.51 3.12 10.48
N LEU A 258 4.33 2.49 9.32
CA LEU A 258 4.16 1.04 9.21
C LEU A 258 5.46 0.38 8.72
N PRO A 259 5.78 -0.83 9.21
CA PRO A 259 5.09 -1.55 10.28
C PRO A 259 5.24 -0.88 11.64
N VAL A 260 4.20 -0.93 12.48
CA VAL A 260 4.24 -0.42 13.85
C VAL A 260 5.12 -1.34 14.68
N LEU A 261 6.20 -0.78 15.23
CA LEU A 261 7.04 -1.47 16.20
C LEU A 261 6.37 -1.42 17.58
N ARG A 262 6.49 -2.50 18.38
CA ARG A 262 5.78 -2.70 19.66
C ARG A 262 5.97 -1.61 20.74
N HIS A 263 6.83 -0.61 20.49
CA HIS A 263 7.17 0.45 21.44
C HIS A 263 7.02 1.87 20.86
N GLU A 264 6.54 2.02 19.63
CA GLU A 264 6.35 3.35 19.04
C GLU A 264 4.94 3.86 19.29
N GLU A 265 4.83 4.94 20.06
CA GLU A 265 3.59 5.68 20.21
C GLU A 265 3.33 6.56 18.98
N PRO A 266 2.07 6.68 18.52
CA PRO A 266 1.75 7.54 17.40
C PRO A 266 1.92 9.02 17.76
N LEU A 267 2.41 9.82 16.80
CA LEU A 267 2.51 11.27 16.94
C LEU A 267 1.12 11.88 16.79
N CYS A 268 0.52 12.29 17.90
CA CYS A 268 -0.81 12.87 17.95
C CYS A 268 -0.78 14.37 18.19
N VAL A 269 -1.59 15.11 17.45
CA VAL A 269 -1.85 16.52 17.75
C VAL A 269 -3.35 16.78 17.87
N GLY A 270 -3.72 17.52 18.91
CA GLY A 270 -5.08 17.99 19.18
C GLY A 270 -5.22 19.50 18.95
N PRO A 271 -6.44 20.06 19.07
CA PRO A 271 -6.66 21.49 18.95
C PRO A 271 -5.85 22.25 20.02
N CYS A 272 -5.11 23.28 19.61
CA CYS A 272 -4.40 24.16 20.54
C CYS A 272 -5.40 24.93 21.40
N ASP A 273 -5.46 24.61 22.70
CA ASP A 273 -6.19 25.38 23.71
C ASP A 273 -5.50 26.74 23.94
N LYS A 274 -5.75 27.71 23.06
CA LYS A 274 -5.57 29.12 23.43
C LYS A 274 -6.72 29.50 24.36
N LYS A 275 -6.50 29.42 25.68
CA LYS A 275 -7.41 30.01 26.69
C LYS A 275 -7.70 31.49 26.36
N SER A 276 -8.85 31.80 25.73
CA SER A 276 -9.68 33.02 25.90
C SER A 276 -10.91 32.99 24.94
N PRO A 277 -12.09 33.54 25.31
CA PRO A 277 -13.37 33.10 24.78
C PRO A 277 -13.75 33.85 23.50
N SER A 278 -13.62 33.17 22.37
CA SER A 278 -14.54 33.34 21.25
C SER A 278 -14.50 32.06 20.43
N LYS A 279 -15.65 31.39 20.30
CA LYS A 279 -15.85 30.26 19.39
C LYS A 279 -15.18 30.58 18.04
N ARG A 280 -14.13 29.86 17.69
CA ARG A 280 -13.62 29.81 16.32
C ARG A 280 -13.71 28.36 15.86
N SER A 281 -14.60 28.12 14.89
CA SER A 281 -14.50 26.94 14.04
C SER A 281 -13.15 26.99 13.31
N ILE A 282 -12.60 25.82 13.02
CA ILE A 282 -11.42 25.71 12.18
C ILE A 282 -11.84 26.15 10.76
N ASN A 283 -11.57 27.41 10.39
CA ASN A 283 -11.81 27.92 9.03
C ASN A 283 -10.54 27.83 8.17
N ASP A 284 -10.75 27.27 6.97
CA ASP A 284 -10.00 27.24 5.70
C ASP A 284 -8.50 26.92 5.60
N GLN A 285 -7.70 27.00 6.66
CA GLN A 285 -6.32 26.51 6.65
C GLN A 285 -5.80 26.47 8.08
N SER A 286 -5.78 25.28 8.69
CA SER A 286 -5.09 25.08 9.96
C SER A 286 -3.79 24.33 9.71
N VAL A 287 -2.67 24.98 10.03
CA VAL A 287 -1.36 24.34 10.11
C VAL A 287 -1.18 23.87 11.54
N ILE A 288 -1.02 22.58 11.71
CA ILE A 288 -0.66 21.97 12.97
C ILE A 288 0.84 21.68 12.90
N ASN A 289 1.61 22.47 13.64
CA ASN A 289 3.05 22.28 13.85
C ASN A 289 3.27 21.40 15.08
#